data_AF-A0AB34HD48-F1
#
_entry.id   AF-A0AB34HD48-F1
#
_cell.length_a   1.000
_cell.length_b   1.000
_cell.length_c   1.000
_cell.angle_alpha   90.00
_cell.angle_beta   90.00
_cell.angle_gamma   90.00
#
_symmetry.space_group_name_H-M   'P 1'
#
loop_
_entity.id
_entity.type
_entity.pdbx_description
1 polymer ?
#
loop_
_entity_poly.entity_id
_entity_poly.type
_entity_poly.pdbx_seq_one_letter_code
_entity_poly.pdbx_strand_id
1 'polypeptide(L)'
;MRAVKCVNELLSAVLDDRLCHGASRPSDRQCSSSCAGGIQRRVVVCQDENGQSAGYCDAASKPPESKHCDSGPCPRWSYGSWGEVSHTIS
;
A
#
# COMPACT_ATOMS: atom_id res chain seq x y z
N MET A 1 16.96 18.71 -7.69
CA MET A 1 16.71 17.25 -7.80
C MET A 1 15.99 16.75 -6.55
N ARG A 2 14.95 15.93 -6.67
CA ARG A 2 14.16 15.42 -5.53
C ARG A 2 13.63 14.01 -5.77
N ALA A 3 13.31 13.30 -4.71
CA ALA A 3 12.74 11.96 -4.78
C ALA A 3 11.21 12.02 -4.70
N VAL A 4 10.50 11.50 -5.71
CA VAL A 4 9.04 11.47 -5.78
C VAL A 4 8.60 10.14 -6.43
N LYS A 5 7.46 9.55 -6.06
CA LYS A 5 6.90 8.42 -6.82
C LYS A 5 5.43 8.64 -7.11
N CYS A 6 5.11 8.60 -8.39
CA CYS A 6 3.86 8.04 -8.89
C CYS A 6 4.12 7.34 -10.22
N VAL A 7 4.09 6.01 -10.18
CA VAL A 7 3.76 5.18 -11.34
C VAL A 7 2.54 4.42 -10.86
N ASN A 8 1.37 4.78 -11.37
CA ASN A 8 0.17 4.01 -11.16
C ASN A 8 0.24 2.83 -12.13
N GLU A 9 0.48 1.63 -11.62
CA GLU A 9 0.52 0.38 -12.42
C GLU A 9 -0.78 0.17 -13.23
N LEU A 10 -1.87 0.88 -12.87
CA LEU A 10 -3.16 0.85 -13.56
C LEU A 10 -3.32 1.89 -14.68
N LEU A 11 -2.47 2.95 -14.77
CA LEU A 11 -2.67 4.05 -15.73
C LEU A 11 -1.50 4.33 -16.68
N SER A 12 -0.27 3.85 -16.43
CA SER A 12 0.90 4.18 -17.28
C SER A 12 1.02 5.67 -17.65
N ALA A 13 0.54 6.57 -16.78
CA ALA A 13 0.44 8.00 -17.05
C ALA A 13 1.43 8.77 -16.16
N VAL A 14 2.17 9.69 -16.79
CA VAL A 14 2.99 10.68 -16.09
C VAL A 14 2.04 11.63 -15.34
N LEU A 15 2.08 11.63 -14.01
CA LEU A 15 1.27 12.53 -13.18
C LEU A 15 2.00 13.87 -12.96
N ASP A 16 1.24 14.95 -12.86
CA ASP A 16 1.74 16.29 -12.45
C ASP A 16 2.32 16.27 -11.01
N ASP A 17 3.17 17.26 -10.70
CA ASP A 17 3.79 17.48 -9.38
C ASP A 17 2.80 17.31 -8.22
N ARG A 18 1.64 17.96 -8.28
CA ARG A 18 0.66 17.94 -7.17
C ARG A 18 0.07 16.56 -6.95
N LEU A 19 -0.24 15.85 -8.03
CA LEU A 19 -0.72 14.46 -7.94
C LEU A 19 0.39 13.53 -7.45
N CYS A 20 1.63 13.78 -7.85
CA CYS A 20 2.78 12.99 -7.44
C CYS A 20 3.06 13.13 -5.93
N HIS A 21 2.98 14.35 -5.37
CA HIS A 21 3.07 14.57 -3.92
C HIS A 21 1.92 13.92 -3.16
N GLY A 22 0.69 13.98 -3.70
CA GLY A 22 -0.48 13.35 -3.12
C GLY A 22 -0.39 11.83 -3.05
N ALA A 23 0.06 11.18 -4.13
CA ALA A 23 0.11 9.73 -4.23
C ALA A 23 1.45 9.09 -3.81
N SER A 24 2.52 9.86 -3.63
CA SER A 24 3.73 9.43 -2.90
C SER A 24 3.56 9.46 -1.38
N ARG A 25 2.48 10.08 -0.89
CA ARG A 25 2.11 10.08 0.51
C ARG A 25 1.60 8.69 0.89
N PRO A 26 2.25 7.98 1.81
CA PRO A 26 1.88 6.61 2.15
C PRO A 26 0.49 6.66 2.80
N SER A 27 -0.50 6.11 2.10
CA SER A 27 -1.86 5.93 2.60
C SER A 27 -1.98 4.56 3.22
N ASP A 28 -2.43 4.47 4.47
CA ASP A 28 -2.55 3.24 5.26
C ASP A 28 -3.25 2.06 4.52
N ARG A 29 -4.08 2.36 3.51
CA ARG A 29 -4.82 1.37 2.70
C ARG A 29 -3.98 0.47 1.77
N GLN A 30 -2.67 0.68 1.65
CA GLN A 30 -1.77 -0.13 0.81
C GLN A 30 -0.85 -1.06 1.64
N CYS A 31 -1.31 -1.45 2.83
CA CYS A 31 -0.57 -2.36 3.69
C CYS A 31 -0.46 -3.76 3.06
N SER A 32 0.69 -4.44 3.25
CA SER A 32 0.87 -5.84 2.81
C SER A 32 -0.16 -6.81 3.41
N SER A 33 -0.79 -6.43 4.51
CA SER A 33 -1.76 -7.23 5.24
C SER A 33 -2.94 -6.35 5.60
N SER A 34 -4.16 -6.85 5.41
CA SER A 34 -5.39 -6.13 5.75
C SER A 34 -5.75 -6.21 7.23
N CYS A 35 -4.96 -6.96 8.02
CA CYS A 35 -5.12 -7.13 9.46
C CYS A 35 -3.78 -7.56 10.09
N ALA A 36 -3.70 -7.49 11.41
CA ALA A 36 -2.51 -7.66 12.26
C ALA A 36 -1.34 -6.69 11.97
N GLY A 37 -1.59 -5.64 11.19
CA GLY A 37 -0.55 -4.74 10.69
C GLY A 37 0.35 -5.40 9.64
N GLY A 38 1.24 -4.61 9.07
CA GLY A 38 2.12 -5.08 8.02
C GLY A 38 3.13 -4.04 7.55
N ILE A 39 3.68 -4.27 6.36
CA ILE A 39 4.59 -3.33 5.72
C ILE A 39 3.90 -2.74 4.50
N GLN A 40 3.85 -1.41 4.45
CA GLN A 40 3.49 -0.67 3.26
C GLN A 40 4.77 -0.32 2.50
N ARG A 41 4.88 -0.81 1.27
CA ARG A 41 5.96 -0.44 0.36
C ARG A 41 5.50 0.67 -0.57
N ARG A 42 6.39 1.60 -0.86
CA ARG A 42 6.26 2.57 -1.96
C ARG A 42 7.53 2.51 -2.78
N VAL A 43 7.38 2.57 -4.09
CA VAL A 43 8.52 2.86 -4.96
C VAL A 43 8.92 4.32 -4.77
N VAL A 44 10.15 4.67 -5.09
CA VAL A 44 10.67 6.03 -5.05
C VAL A 44 11.47 6.22 -6.32
N VAL A 45 11.10 7.20 -7.16
CA VAL A 45 11.91 7.55 -8.34
C VAL A 45 12.54 8.92 -8.12
N CYS A 46 13.73 9.11 -8.66
CA CYS A 46 14.38 10.40 -8.62
C CYS A 46 13.86 11.25 -9.77
N GLN A 47 13.59 12.53 -9.52
CA GLN A 47 13.24 13.49 -10.56
C GLN A 47 14.12 14.74 -10.48
N ASP A 48 14.38 15.33 -11.63
CA ASP A 48 15.07 16.61 -11.75
C ASP A 48 14.11 17.79 -11.43
N GLU A 49 14.63 19.03 -11.42
CA GLU A 49 13.85 20.24 -11.17
C GLU A 49 12.72 20.43 -12.19
N ASN A 50 12.90 19.92 -13.40
CA ASN A 50 11.89 19.89 -14.46
C ASN A 50 10.88 18.73 -14.34
N GLY A 51 10.91 17.94 -13.25
CA GLY A 51 10.01 16.79 -13.04
C GLY A 51 10.33 15.56 -13.89
N GLN A 52 11.45 15.57 -14.62
CA GLN A 52 11.88 14.44 -15.45
C GLN A 52 12.56 13.37 -14.61
N SER A 53 12.34 12.10 -14.94
CA SER A 53 13.00 10.96 -14.26
C SER A 53 14.53 11.08 -14.34
N ALA A 54 15.18 11.06 -13.19
CA ALA A 54 16.63 11.07 -13.03
C ALA A 54 17.11 9.69 -12.56
N GLY A 55 18.33 9.30 -12.95
CA GLY A 55 18.93 8.03 -12.53
C GLY A 55 19.36 8.01 -11.06
N TYR A 56 19.55 9.18 -10.45
CA TYR A 56 20.01 9.32 -9.08
C TYR A 56 19.48 10.60 -8.43
N CYS A 57 19.31 10.59 -7.10
CA CYS A 57 18.97 11.74 -6.29
C CYS A 57 19.57 11.56 -4.89
N ASP A 58 19.68 12.68 -4.19
CA ASP A 58 20.25 12.73 -2.85
C ASP A 58 19.50 11.80 -1.87
N ALA A 59 20.26 10.99 -1.13
CA ALA A 59 19.71 10.01 -0.21
C ALA A 59 19.00 10.66 1.00
N ALA A 60 19.41 11.86 1.42
CA ALA A 60 18.73 12.58 2.50
C ALA A 60 17.36 13.12 2.06
N SER A 61 17.21 13.39 0.75
CA SER A 61 15.92 13.76 0.15
C SER A 61 15.04 12.57 -0.21
N LYS A 62 15.54 11.33 -0.05
CA LYS A 62 14.82 10.10 -0.40
C LYS A 62 13.84 9.70 0.72
N PRO A 63 12.52 9.71 0.49
CA PRO A 63 11.59 9.22 1.50
C PRO A 63 11.76 7.71 1.70
N PRO A 64 11.49 7.18 2.90
CA PRO A 64 11.68 5.75 3.19
C PRO A 64 10.73 4.91 2.33
N GLU A 65 11.28 4.01 1.53
CA GLU A 65 10.57 3.12 0.59
C GLU A 65 9.64 2.10 1.26
N SER A 66 9.76 1.93 2.58
CA SER A 66 8.84 1.12 3.37
C SER A 66 8.47 1.80 4.69
N LYS A 67 7.25 1.56 5.14
CA LYS A 67 6.71 2.01 6.43
C LYS A 67 5.87 0.89 7.05
N HIS A 68 5.84 0.84 8.37
CA HIS A 68 4.93 -0.02 9.11
C HIS A 68 3.52 0.56 9.05
N CYS A 69 2.52 -0.28 8.82
CA CYS A 69 1.10 0.06 8.84
C CYS A 69 0.40 -0.77 9.91
N ASP A 70 -0.58 -0.18 10.60
CA ASP A 70 -1.39 -0.85 11.59
C ASP A 70 -2.78 -1.10 11.01
N SER A 71 -3.15 -2.36 10.85
CA SER A 71 -4.41 -2.74 10.20
C SER A 71 -5.41 -3.37 11.18
N GLY A 72 -5.22 -3.14 12.49
CA GLY A 72 -6.05 -3.72 13.54
C GLY A 72 -5.99 -5.26 13.62
N PRO A 73 -6.71 -5.90 14.55
CA PRO A 73 -6.68 -7.35 14.72
C PRO A 73 -7.41 -8.10 13.58
N CYS A 74 -6.93 -9.28 13.20
CA CYS A 74 -7.62 -10.12 12.23
C CYS A 74 -8.92 -10.71 12.79
N PRO A 75 -10.00 -10.77 11.99
CA PRO A 75 -11.23 -11.42 12.41
C PRO A 75 -10.96 -12.91 12.67
N ARG A 76 -11.53 -13.43 13.76
CA ARG A 76 -11.43 -14.85 14.10
C ARG A 76 -12.74 -15.54 13.75
N TRP A 77 -12.67 -16.57 12.91
CA TRP A 77 -13.84 -17.42 12.66
C TRP A 77 -14.13 -18.27 13.90
N SER A 78 -15.41 -18.43 14.21
CA SER A 78 -15.90 -19.28 15.29
C SER A 78 -16.88 -20.29 14.71
N TYR A 79 -16.84 -21.52 15.19
CA TYR A 79 -17.80 -22.55 14.80
C TYR A 79 -19.07 -22.46 15.65
N GLY A 80 -20.22 -22.70 15.03
CA GLY A 80 -21.48 -22.93 15.74
C GLY A 80 -21.69 -24.42 15.99
N SER A 81 -22.54 -24.76 16.96
CA SER A 81 -22.97 -26.14 17.20
C SER A 81 -23.72 -26.67 15.96
N TRP A 82 -23.38 -27.87 15.51
CA TRP A 82 -24.11 -28.55 14.43
C TRP A 82 -25.50 -28.94 14.93
N GLY A 83 -26.54 -28.64 14.15
CA GLY A 83 -27.92 -29.03 14.47
C GLY A 83 -28.11 -30.55 14.36
N GLU A 84 -28.83 -31.14 15.31
CA GLU A 84 -29.16 -32.56 15.28
C GLU A 84 -30.18 -32.84 14.17
N VAL A 85 -29.84 -33.76 13.27
CA VAL A 85 -30.74 -34.22 12.20
C VAL A 85 -31.56 -35.40 12.71
N SER A 86 -32.86 -35.18 12.91
CA SER A 86 -33.80 -36.24 13.26
C SER A 86 -34.15 -37.04 12.01
N HIS A 87 -33.43 -38.13 11.74
CA HIS A 87 -33.83 -39.08 10.71
C HIS A 87 -35.01 -39.93 11.22
N THR A 88 -36.23 -39.54 10.89
CA THR A 88 -37.41 -40.40 11.03
C THR A 88 -37.49 -41.32 9.82
N ILE A 89 -37.27 -42.62 10.03
CA ILE A 89 -37.51 -43.66 9.03
C ILE A 89 -38.96 -44.12 9.21
N SER A 90 -39.80 -43.93 8.19
CA SER A 90 -41.17 -44.48 8.10
C SER A 90 -41.17 -45.90 7.54
#